data_AF-A0A2S1J9R4-F1
#
_entry.id   AF-A0A2S1J9R4-F1
#
_cell.length_a   1.000
_cell.length_b   1.000
_cell.length_c   1.000
_cell.angle_alpha   90.00
_cell.angle_beta   90.00
_cell.angle_gamma   90.00
#
_symmetry.space_group_name_H-M   'P 1'
#
loop_
_entity.id
_entity.type
_entity.pdbx_description
1 polymer ?
#
loop_
_entity_poly.entity_id
_entity_poly.type
_entity_poly.pdbx_seq_one_letter_code
_entity_poly.pdbx_strand_id
1 'polypeptide(L)'
;MPVQTVTATTPSGSRPAVTAHPEQKLLAPRPLFTAAREVKTVVPVSSVTPVTPPRPLRTGEQTAALWIAPYIDNQDVYHQPSSVFFVIKPSAWGKPRIN
;
A
#
# COMPACT_ATOMS: atom_id res chain seq x y z
N MET A 1 32.86 20.06 38.68
CA MET A 1 32.91 21.10 37.63
C MET A 1 31.61 21.03 36.83
N PRO A 2 30.70 22.03 36.85
CA PRO A 2 29.59 22.05 35.91
C PRO A 2 29.98 22.85 34.66
N VAL A 3 29.71 22.33 33.46
CA VAL A 3 29.83 23.09 32.21
C VAL A 3 28.45 23.19 31.57
N GLN A 4 28.11 24.42 31.23
CA GLN A 4 26.80 24.90 30.80
C GLN A 4 26.54 24.65 29.31
N THR A 5 25.25 24.58 29.01
CA THR A 5 24.55 24.47 27.73
C THR A 5 24.92 25.54 26.70
N VAL A 6 24.93 25.19 25.41
CA VAL A 6 24.73 26.16 24.31
C VAL A 6 23.62 25.65 23.39
N THR A 7 22.49 26.35 23.41
CA THR A 7 21.42 26.29 22.41
C THR A 7 21.70 27.35 21.35
N ALA A 8 21.58 27.02 20.06
CA ALA A 8 21.54 28.01 18.99
C ALA A 8 20.39 27.70 18.02
N THR A 9 19.58 28.72 17.80
CA THR A 9 18.32 28.77 17.05
C THR A 9 18.55 29.17 15.59
N THR A 10 17.69 28.62 14.71
CA THR A 10 17.24 28.96 13.33
C THR A 10 17.25 30.46 12.95
N PRO A 11 16.98 30.92 11.69
CA PRO A 11 16.54 30.23 10.46
C PRO A 11 17.17 30.74 9.13
N SER A 12 16.88 30.11 7.99
CA SER A 12 16.73 30.86 6.71
C SER A 12 16.07 30.01 5.64
N GLY A 13 14.85 30.38 5.27
CA GLY A 13 14.14 29.85 4.12
C GLY A 13 14.47 30.62 2.84
N SER A 14 14.40 29.97 1.69
CA SER A 14 14.01 30.62 0.44
C SER A 14 13.50 29.60 -0.58
N ARG A 15 12.48 30.07 -1.30
CA ARG A 15 11.42 29.40 -2.07
C ARG A 15 11.87 28.98 -3.49
N PRO A 16 11.21 28.00 -4.14
CA PRO A 16 11.57 27.54 -5.49
C PRO A 16 11.33 28.61 -6.57
N ALA A 17 12.27 28.71 -7.51
CA ALA A 17 12.15 29.53 -8.71
C ALA A 17 11.21 28.84 -9.73
N VAL A 18 10.07 29.49 -10.00
CA VAL A 18 9.14 29.12 -11.08
C VAL A 18 9.56 29.92 -12.31
N THR A 19 10.08 29.24 -13.33
CA THR A 19 10.37 29.85 -14.63
C THR A 19 9.09 29.88 -15.46
N ALA A 20 8.76 31.09 -15.94
CA ALA A 20 7.56 31.43 -16.69
C ALA A 20 7.50 30.77 -18.08
N HIS A 21 6.26 30.57 -18.53
CA HIS A 21 5.85 30.10 -19.86
C HIS A 21 6.26 31.06 -20.98
N PRO A 22 6.64 30.56 -22.17
CA PRO A 22 6.55 31.33 -23.40
C PRO A 22 5.18 31.13 -24.06
N GLU A 23 4.51 32.24 -24.37
CA GLU A 23 3.29 32.29 -25.15
C GLU A 23 3.47 31.65 -26.53
N GLN A 24 2.61 30.68 -26.87
CA GLN A 24 2.49 30.17 -28.22
C GLN A 24 1.20 30.67 -28.87
N LYS A 25 1.36 31.82 -29.54
CA LYS A 25 0.69 32.32 -30.75
C LYS A 25 -0.61 31.60 -31.15
N LEU A 26 -1.72 32.33 -30.98
CA LEU A 26 -3.09 32.02 -31.41
C LEU A 26 -3.12 31.74 -32.93
N LEU A 27 -3.39 30.49 -33.32
CA LEU A 27 -3.60 30.08 -34.71
C LEU A 27 -5.10 29.83 -34.96
N ALA A 28 -5.57 30.38 -36.07
CA ALA A 28 -6.95 30.65 -36.50
C ALA A 28 -8.04 29.56 -36.26
N PRO A 29 -9.34 29.94 -36.25
CA PRO A 29 -10.46 29.01 -36.11
C PRO A 29 -10.51 28.00 -37.26
N ARG A 30 -10.56 26.71 -36.93
CA ARG A 30 -10.79 25.64 -37.92
C ARG A 30 -12.30 25.38 -38.07
N PRO A 31 -12.78 25.08 -39.29
CA PRO A 31 -14.21 25.07 -39.60
C PRO A 31 -14.98 23.97 -38.85
N LEU A 32 -16.18 24.33 -38.37
CA LEU A 32 -17.16 23.41 -37.81
C LEU A 32 -17.81 22.62 -38.94
N PHE A 33 -17.44 21.35 -39.10
CA PHE A 33 -18.18 20.43 -39.94
C PHE A 33 -19.31 19.80 -39.13
N THR A 34 -20.55 20.27 -39.32
CA THR A 34 -21.75 19.58 -38.83
C THR A 34 -22.07 18.43 -39.77
N ALA A 35 -21.74 17.19 -39.37
CA ALA A 35 -22.22 15.98 -40.02
C ALA A 35 -23.39 15.41 -39.22
N ALA A 36 -24.61 15.52 -39.76
CA ALA A 36 -25.77 14.81 -39.24
C ALA A 36 -25.60 13.32 -39.54
N ARG A 37 -25.26 12.53 -38.51
CA ARG A 37 -25.24 11.07 -38.60
C ARG A 37 -26.50 10.52 -37.98
N GLU A 38 -27.31 9.86 -38.80
CA GLU A 38 -28.49 9.10 -38.42
C GLU A 38 -28.16 8.16 -37.25
N VAL A 39 -28.80 8.39 -36.10
CA VAL A 39 -28.71 7.50 -34.93
C VAL A 39 -29.51 6.25 -35.25
N LYS A 40 -28.87 5.29 -35.91
CA LYS A 40 -29.40 3.92 -35.94
C LYS A 40 -29.31 3.40 -34.51
N THR A 41 -30.46 3.27 -33.85
CA THR A 41 -30.57 2.70 -32.50
C THR A 41 -29.84 1.37 -32.46
N VAL A 42 -28.64 1.37 -31.87
CA VAL A 42 -27.92 0.15 -31.52
C VAL A 42 -28.73 -0.46 -30.39
N VAL A 43 -29.38 -1.60 -30.68
CA VAL A 43 -29.94 -2.45 -29.63
C VAL A 43 -28.79 -2.76 -28.66
N PRO A 44 -28.92 -2.44 -27.37
CA PRO A 44 -27.84 -2.72 -26.44
C PRO A 44 -27.59 -4.23 -26.46
N VAL A 45 -26.38 -4.62 -26.89
CA VAL A 45 -25.86 -5.94 -26.57
C VAL A 45 -25.95 -6.06 -25.06
N SER A 46 -26.69 -7.07 -24.60
CA SER A 46 -26.84 -7.37 -23.18
C SER A 46 -25.47 -7.29 -22.51
N SER A 47 -25.31 -6.30 -21.63
CA SER A 47 -24.10 -6.15 -20.84
C SER A 47 -24.04 -7.34 -19.89
N VAL A 48 -23.39 -8.42 -20.31
CA VAL A 48 -22.98 -9.46 -19.38
C VAL A 48 -22.07 -8.76 -18.39
N THR A 49 -22.53 -8.66 -17.15
CA THR A 49 -21.73 -8.15 -16.05
C THR A 49 -20.42 -8.95 -16.02
N PRO A 50 -19.24 -8.30 -15.96
CA PRO A 50 -18.00 -9.03 -15.82
C PRO A 50 -18.07 -9.86 -14.54
N VAL A 51 -18.20 -11.17 -14.70
CA VAL A 51 -18.08 -12.11 -13.57
C VAL A 51 -16.62 -12.03 -13.16
N THR A 52 -16.34 -11.27 -12.10
CA THR A 52 -15.01 -11.26 -11.51
C THR A 52 -14.80 -12.67 -10.96
N PRO A 53 -13.84 -13.45 -11.49
CA PRO A 53 -13.60 -14.79 -10.99
C PRO A 53 -13.29 -14.69 -9.50
N PRO A 54 -13.88 -15.54 -8.67
CA PRO A 54 -13.75 -15.39 -7.24
C PRO A 54 -12.28 -15.50 -6.83
N ARG A 55 -11.77 -14.49 -6.12
CA ARG A 55 -10.38 -14.45 -5.69
C ARG A 55 -10.19 -15.47 -4.56
N PRO A 56 -9.18 -16.36 -4.66
CA PRO A 56 -8.79 -17.20 -3.52
C PRO A 56 -8.40 -16.34 -2.32
N LEU A 57 -9.06 -16.51 -1.18
CA LEU A 57 -8.69 -15.83 0.06
C LEU A 57 -7.56 -16.62 0.73
N ARG A 58 -6.45 -15.97 1.08
CA ARG A 58 -5.41 -16.60 1.89
C ARG A 58 -5.85 -16.63 3.35
N THR A 59 -5.80 -17.80 3.97
CA THR A 59 -5.86 -17.91 5.43
C THR A 59 -4.44 -17.80 5.98
N GLY A 60 -4.25 -16.90 6.96
CA GLY A 60 -2.98 -16.73 7.65
C GLY A 60 -2.57 -17.98 8.43
N GLU A 61 -1.30 -18.03 8.83
CA GLU A 61 -0.82 -19.05 9.75
C GLU A 61 -1.36 -18.84 11.17
N GLN A 62 -1.50 -19.94 11.91
CA GLN A 62 -1.77 -19.91 13.33
C GLN A 62 -0.52 -20.36 14.06
N THR A 63 -0.11 -19.58 15.06
CA THR A 63 1.11 -19.79 15.81
C THR A 63 0.77 -19.96 17.29
N ALA A 64 1.47 -20.87 17.96
CA ALA A 64 1.45 -21.00 19.41
C ALA A 64 2.74 -20.46 20.02
N ALA A 65 2.66 -20.03 21.27
CA ALA A 65 3.80 -19.57 22.05
C ALA A 65 4.04 -20.52 23.23
N LEU A 66 5.30 -20.85 23.48
CA LEU A 66 5.74 -21.52 24.69
C LEU A 66 6.65 -20.57 25.46
N TRP A 67 6.29 -20.29 26.72
CA TRP A 67 7.12 -19.54 27.65
C TRP A 67 8.07 -20.48 28.39
N ILE A 68 9.32 -20.08 28.46
CA ILE A 68 10.39 -20.80 29.14
C ILE A 68 10.82 -19.94 30.33
N ALA A 69 10.62 -20.49 31.52
CA ALA A 69 11.05 -19.86 32.76
C ALA A 69 12.58 -19.72 32.81
N PRO A 70 13.13 -18.78 33.58
CA PRO A 70 14.56 -18.75 33.84
C PRO A 70 15.00 -20.04 34.55
N TYR A 71 16.19 -20.52 34.23
CA TYR A 71 16.75 -21.72 34.85
C TYR A 71 18.29 -21.65 34.91
N ILE A 72 18.87 -22.49 35.76
CA ILE A 72 20.32 -22.73 35.82
C ILE A 72 20.57 -24.13 35.27
N ASP A 73 21.53 -24.25 34.35
CA ASP A 73 21.86 -25.54 33.75
C ASP A 73 22.89 -26.35 34.57
N ASN A 74 23.36 -27.45 34.01
CA ASN A 74 24.34 -28.31 34.67
C ASN A 74 25.77 -27.74 34.72
N GLN A 75 26.03 -26.61 34.05
CA GLN A 75 27.30 -25.87 34.10
C GLN A 75 27.20 -24.64 35.02
N ASP A 76 26.13 -24.52 35.81
CA ASP A 76 25.85 -23.36 36.68
C ASP A 76 25.64 -22.05 35.89
N VAL A 77 25.22 -22.14 34.62
CA VAL A 77 24.94 -20.96 33.79
C VAL A 77 23.49 -20.55 33.93
N TYR A 78 23.26 -19.28 34.24
CA TYR A 78 21.92 -18.68 34.28
C TYR A 78 21.39 -18.39 32.87
N HIS A 79 20.22 -18.95 32.55
CA HIS A 79 19.50 -18.71 31.31
C HIS A 79 18.34 -17.74 31.56
N GLN A 80 18.28 -16.68 30.75
CA GLN A 80 17.22 -15.68 30.79
C GLN A 80 15.87 -16.29 30.39
N PRO A 81 14.74 -15.77 30.89
CA PRO A 81 13.43 -16.19 30.42
C PRO A 81 13.25 -15.86 28.93
N SER A 82 12.54 -16.71 28.20
CA SER A 82 12.29 -16.51 26.78
C SER A 82 10.95 -17.10 26.33
N SER A 83 10.51 -16.73 25.13
CA SER A 83 9.36 -17.33 24.48
C SER A 83 9.75 -17.83 23.10
N VAL A 84 9.31 -19.03 22.76
CA VAL A 84 9.45 -19.59 21.42
C VAL A 84 8.10 -19.65 20.73
N PHE A 85 8.08 -19.36 19.44
CA PHE A 85 6.88 -19.34 18.62
C PHE A 85 6.99 -20.41 17.53
N PHE A 86 5.92 -21.16 17.31
CA PHE A 86 5.88 -22.18 16.27
C PHE A 86 4.52 -22.23 15.58
N VAL A 87 4.55 -22.45 14.28
CA VAL A 87 3.35 -22.57 13.46
C VAL A 87 2.65 -23.88 13.81
N ILE A 88 1.43 -23.78 14.34
CA ILE A 88 0.56 -24.93 14.63
C ILE A 88 -0.44 -25.19 13.50
N LYS A 89 -0.70 -24.18 12.67
CA LYS A 89 -1.48 -24.33 11.44
C LYS A 89 -0.81 -23.54 10.32
N PRO A 90 -0.34 -24.19 9.25
CA PRO A 90 0.30 -23.49 8.15
C PRO A 90 -0.71 -22.62 7.41
N SER A 91 -0.22 -21.53 6.82
CA SER A 91 -1.04 -20.70 5.93
C SER A 91 -1.46 -21.51 4.70
N ALA A 92 -2.67 -21.27 4.20
CA ALA A 92 -3.18 -21.94 3.01
C ALA A 92 -4.01 -20.98 2.16
N TRP A 93 -4.02 -21.23 0.85
CA TRP A 93 -4.99 -20.60 -0.04
C TRP A 93 -6.34 -21.30 0.12
N GLY A 94 -7.39 -20.52 0.40
CA GLY A 94 -8.76 -20.99 0.45
C GLY A 94 -9.34 -21.19 -0.94
N LYS A 95 -10.44 -21.96 -1.01
CA LYS A 95 -11.22 -22.10 -2.24
C LYS A 95 -11.84 -20.74 -2.62
N PRO A 96 -11.86 -20.37 -3.91
CA PRO A 96 -12.65 -19.24 -4.39
C PRO A 96 -14.10 -19.31 -3.90
N ARG A 97 -14.60 -18.24 -3.27
CA ARG A 97 -16.02 -18.16 -2.88
C ARG A 97 -16.86 -17.87 -4.11
N ILE A 98 -17.65 -18.84 -4.57
CA ILE A 98 -18.64 -18.61 -5.64
C ILE A 98 -19.81 -17.87 -4.97
N ASN A 99 -20.09 -16.65 -5.40
CA ASN A 99 -21.24 -15.85 -4.93
C ASN A 99 -22.51 -16.25 -5.69
#